data_AF-A0A1B7X7R3-F1
#
_entry.id   AF-A0A1B7X7R3-F1
#
_cell.length_a   1.000
_cell.length_b   1.000
_cell.length_c   1.000
_cell.angle_alpha   90.00
_cell.angle_beta   90.00
_cell.angle_gamma   90.00
#
_symmetry.space_group_name_H-M   'P 1'
#
loop_
_entity.id
_entity.type
_entity.pdbx_description
1 polymer ?
#
loop_
_entity_poly.entity_id
_entity_poly.type
_entity_poly.pdbx_seq_one_letter_code
_entity_poly.pdbx_strand_id
1 'polypeptide(L)'
;MTTTNNTDKVSTLIITVGTRQIGWRCQDGIIRSFGADGNISYPPHINELYQELGIERGKHEDEDGKTYPWSGRDLGKRYYDYCQEWLGGDFSKVELLLDKTVIEGGVKQGLKHIILWGTDQPESITWNFRRLDTLWLAELMKGKIKSLFPDIRVDVHAPKINAGNSHEIREELEQLVLKEAINANKNQEFVLWIQTKGCTPVIASNVEICAAALVRQYKVFNASPDEPKEFFTTLENGLITANHSQSFQTITMGEYFWALEKVKIKSAWERGDFSEAQIWLKVHENRHSVLYKLAGFLAKYNNWESNHDFYRKLGKWLDNDDVTNVVDSAQIENWKTKLQKMQADDITKLWESTIILELSLKRENYTTAFIQFVQILERLLYIQSKAQNWTAKGWIVSNQDEPSLIELMQGWCIYQKFKEDNKWSKLMTDIREKRNKIIHEGESITSTKIGNIWANNNFSGVYIPTTSENIKKLMTDTFKEISTPPNLNNLLMRSLYQWGLQYLEDAN
;
A
#
# COMPACT_ATOMS: atom_id res chain seq x y z
N MET A 1 15.39 -9.19 6.11
CA MET A 1 14.61 -9.72 4.98
C MET A 1 13.85 -10.91 5.49
N THR A 2 12.57 -10.71 5.80
CA THR A 2 11.69 -11.77 6.27
C THR A 2 10.73 -12.05 5.12
N THR A 3 10.86 -13.23 4.53
CA THR A 3 9.92 -13.77 3.54
C THR A 3 8.57 -13.95 4.22
N THR A 4 7.59 -13.13 3.86
CA THR A 4 6.19 -13.38 4.23
C THR A 4 5.63 -14.44 3.30
N ASN A 5 5.24 -15.59 3.85
CA ASN A 5 4.32 -16.52 3.20
C ASN A 5 2.95 -15.83 3.13
N ASN A 6 2.76 -14.88 2.20
CA ASN A 6 1.47 -14.23 2.05
C ASN A 6 0.46 -15.24 1.51
N THR A 7 -0.63 -15.39 2.27
CA THR A 7 -1.83 -16.20 2.00
C THR A 7 -2.77 -15.52 1.00
N ASP A 8 -2.26 -14.56 0.23
CA ASP A 8 -3.04 -13.80 -0.73
C ASP A 8 -3.38 -14.68 -1.94
N LYS A 9 -4.64 -14.65 -2.37
CA LYS A 9 -5.08 -15.40 -3.53
C LYS A 9 -4.58 -14.74 -4.81
N VAL A 10 -3.80 -15.44 -5.63
CA VAL A 10 -3.31 -14.92 -6.92
C VAL A 10 -4.42 -14.97 -7.96
N SER A 11 -4.66 -13.87 -8.68
CA SER A 11 -5.68 -13.81 -9.74
C SER A 11 -5.09 -14.09 -11.11
N THR A 12 -4.07 -13.31 -11.49
CA THR A 12 -3.43 -13.36 -12.80
C THR A 12 -1.90 -13.34 -12.65
N LEU A 13 -1.22 -14.09 -13.51
CA LEU A 13 0.24 -14.11 -13.63
C LEU A 13 0.63 -13.73 -15.07
N ILE A 14 1.45 -12.69 -15.23
CA ILE A 14 2.05 -12.33 -16.52
C ILE A 14 3.50 -12.82 -16.52
N ILE A 15 3.87 -13.65 -17.49
CA ILE A 15 5.24 -14.14 -17.69
C ILE A 15 5.76 -13.58 -19.01
N THR A 16 6.86 -12.85 -18.97
CA THR A 16 7.58 -12.50 -20.20
C THR A 16 8.43 -13.67 -20.65
N VAL A 17 8.22 -14.15 -21.88
CA VAL A 17 8.84 -15.37 -22.39
C VAL A 17 10.17 -15.07 -23.07
N GLY A 18 11.19 -15.78 -22.60
CA GLY A 18 12.57 -15.78 -23.01
C GLY A 18 13.05 -17.15 -23.46
N THR A 19 14.16 -17.17 -24.19
CA THR A 19 14.69 -18.42 -24.78
C THR A 19 15.24 -19.40 -23.74
N ARG A 20 15.69 -18.91 -22.56
CA ARG A 20 16.22 -19.74 -21.47
C ARG A 20 15.15 -20.31 -20.53
N GLN A 21 13.89 -19.91 -20.66
CA GLN A 21 12.81 -20.39 -19.79
C GLN A 21 12.30 -21.78 -20.15
N ILE A 22 12.60 -22.24 -21.38
CA ILE A 22 12.09 -23.48 -21.93
C ILE A 22 13.23 -24.43 -22.33
N GLY A 23 13.00 -25.72 -22.10
CA GLY A 23 13.84 -26.80 -22.56
C GLY A 23 13.02 -27.95 -23.15
N TRP A 24 13.72 -28.92 -23.71
CA TRP A 24 13.16 -30.17 -24.21
C TRP A 24 13.91 -31.34 -23.60
N ARG A 25 13.17 -32.31 -23.08
CA ARG A 25 13.70 -33.59 -22.62
C ARG A 25 13.87 -34.53 -23.82
N CYS A 26 15.11 -34.66 -24.27
CA CYS A 26 15.50 -35.51 -25.39
C CYS A 26 15.43 -37.00 -25.04
N GLN A 27 15.50 -37.85 -26.06
CA GLN A 27 15.46 -39.31 -25.91
C GLN A 27 16.61 -39.87 -25.05
N ASP A 28 17.77 -39.22 -25.08
CA ASP A 28 18.93 -39.55 -24.26
C ASP A 28 18.80 -39.11 -22.78
N GLY A 29 17.65 -38.54 -22.40
CA GLY A 29 17.36 -38.08 -21.04
C GLY A 29 17.89 -36.69 -20.71
N ILE A 30 18.65 -36.06 -21.61
CA ILE A 30 19.20 -34.70 -21.42
C ILE A 30 18.12 -33.65 -21.62
N ILE A 31 18.13 -32.61 -20.79
CA ILE A 31 17.27 -31.45 -20.97
C ILE A 31 18.04 -30.37 -21.70
N ARG A 32 17.67 -30.13 -22.96
CA ARG A 32 18.32 -29.15 -23.83
C ARG A 32 17.52 -27.86 -23.86
N SER A 33 18.16 -26.74 -23.54
CA SER A 33 17.54 -25.42 -23.52
C SER A 33 17.49 -24.79 -24.93
N PHE A 34 16.35 -24.18 -25.26
CA PHE A 34 16.16 -23.45 -26.53
C PHE A 34 16.97 -22.13 -26.59
N GLY A 35 17.57 -21.71 -25.47
CA GLY A 35 18.38 -20.49 -25.37
C GLY A 35 19.90 -20.71 -25.38
N ALA A 36 20.37 -21.96 -25.47
CA ALA A 36 21.79 -22.29 -25.41
C ALA A 36 22.35 -22.63 -26.81
N ASP A 37 22.95 -21.62 -27.45
CA ASP A 37 23.38 -21.66 -28.87
C ASP A 37 24.90 -21.87 -29.06
N GLY A 38 25.63 -22.34 -28.04
CA GLY A 38 27.09 -22.55 -28.15
C GLY A 38 27.94 -21.28 -28.15
N ASN A 39 27.38 -20.12 -27.85
CA ASN A 39 28.13 -18.87 -27.65
C ASN A 39 28.90 -18.91 -26.31
N ILE A 40 29.83 -17.99 -26.08
CA ILE A 40 30.70 -17.94 -24.87
C ILE A 40 29.88 -18.28 -23.62
N SER A 41 30.26 -19.35 -22.91
CA SER A 41 29.64 -19.92 -21.69
C SER A 41 28.33 -20.72 -21.82
N TYR A 42 27.79 -20.94 -23.02
CA TYR A 42 26.59 -21.77 -23.24
C TYR A 42 26.91 -23.06 -24.00
N PRO A 43 26.27 -24.20 -23.67
CA PRO A 43 26.38 -25.43 -24.46
C PRO A 43 25.70 -25.28 -25.83
N PRO A 44 26.04 -26.13 -26.83
CA PRO A 44 25.52 -26.06 -28.19
C PRO A 44 24.13 -26.73 -28.35
N HIS A 45 23.25 -26.63 -27.34
CA HIS A 45 21.97 -27.32 -27.30
C HIS A 45 21.09 -27.08 -28.52
N ILE A 46 21.12 -25.89 -29.13
CA ILE A 46 20.32 -25.62 -30.33
C ILE A 46 20.66 -26.60 -31.46
N ASN A 47 21.94 -26.88 -31.72
CA ASN A 47 22.33 -27.82 -32.78
C ASN A 47 21.83 -29.24 -32.46
N GLU A 48 21.97 -29.64 -31.21
CA GLU A 48 21.54 -30.96 -30.73
C GLU A 48 20.00 -31.11 -30.78
N LEU A 49 19.25 -30.02 -30.57
CA LEU A 49 17.80 -30.02 -30.71
C LEU A 49 17.33 -30.17 -32.18
N TYR A 50 18.09 -29.66 -33.16
CA TYR A 50 17.82 -29.97 -34.57
C TYR A 50 18.10 -31.46 -34.87
N GLN A 51 19.19 -32.00 -34.32
CA GLN A 51 19.54 -33.41 -34.47
C GLN A 51 18.50 -34.35 -33.86
N GLU A 52 17.91 -34.00 -32.73
CA GLU A 52 16.79 -34.74 -32.10
C GLU A 52 15.57 -34.85 -33.02
N LEU A 53 15.34 -33.84 -33.88
CA LEU A 53 14.30 -33.86 -34.91
C LEU A 53 14.75 -34.55 -36.22
N GLY A 54 15.97 -35.06 -36.28
CA GLY A 54 16.53 -35.70 -37.48
C GLY A 54 16.82 -34.73 -38.63
N ILE A 55 17.01 -33.44 -38.33
CA ILE A 55 17.24 -32.39 -39.32
C ILE A 55 18.56 -31.66 -39.08
N GLU A 56 19.23 -31.24 -40.15
CA GLU A 56 20.40 -30.37 -40.05
C GLU A 56 19.97 -28.91 -39.85
N ARG A 57 20.70 -28.18 -38.99
CA ARG A 57 20.44 -26.77 -38.75
C ARG A 57 20.85 -25.93 -39.96
N GLY A 58 19.86 -25.38 -40.66
CA GLY A 58 20.10 -24.48 -41.78
C GLY A 58 20.47 -23.05 -41.37
N LYS A 59 20.48 -22.17 -42.37
CA LYS A 59 20.67 -20.71 -42.22
C LYS A 59 19.56 -19.96 -42.98
N HIS A 60 19.31 -18.74 -42.57
CA HIS A 60 18.52 -17.74 -43.29
C HIS A 60 19.47 -16.74 -43.94
N GLU A 61 19.16 -16.29 -45.15
CA GLU A 61 19.89 -15.25 -45.87
C GLU A 61 18.99 -14.01 -45.96
N ASP A 62 19.45 -12.90 -45.37
CA ASP A 62 18.78 -11.60 -45.43
C ASP A 62 18.94 -10.98 -46.84
N GLU A 63 18.13 -9.96 -47.15
CA GLU A 63 18.17 -9.24 -48.45
C GLU A 63 19.55 -8.63 -48.76
N ASP A 64 20.37 -8.36 -47.74
CA ASP A 64 21.74 -7.84 -47.86
C ASP A 64 22.80 -8.94 -48.05
N GLY A 65 22.38 -10.20 -48.22
CA GLY A 65 23.23 -11.37 -48.43
C GLY A 65 23.90 -11.90 -47.16
N LYS A 66 23.59 -11.35 -45.97
CA LYS A 66 24.11 -11.87 -44.70
C LYS A 66 23.36 -13.13 -44.30
N THR A 67 24.10 -14.13 -43.83
CA THR A 67 23.52 -15.39 -43.37
C THR A 67 23.54 -15.51 -41.86
N TYR A 68 22.41 -15.92 -41.29
CA TYR A 68 22.24 -16.15 -39.86
C TYR A 68 21.71 -17.57 -39.62
N PRO A 69 22.26 -18.32 -38.66
CA PRO A 69 21.74 -19.65 -38.35
C PRO A 69 20.31 -19.57 -37.79
N TRP A 70 19.44 -20.49 -38.20
CA TRP A 70 18.10 -20.61 -37.62
C TRP A 70 18.20 -20.80 -36.10
N SER A 71 17.27 -20.26 -35.32
CA SER A 71 17.36 -20.24 -33.85
C SER A 71 15.98 -20.37 -33.22
N GLY A 72 15.80 -19.85 -32.00
CA GLY A 72 14.63 -20.02 -31.15
C GLY A 72 13.27 -19.89 -31.86
N ARG A 73 13.12 -18.95 -32.80
CA ARG A 73 11.85 -18.78 -33.55
C ARG A 73 11.49 -19.99 -34.41
N ASP A 74 12.41 -20.43 -35.27
CA ASP A 74 12.19 -21.58 -36.17
C ASP A 74 12.18 -22.90 -35.39
N LEU A 75 13.14 -23.08 -34.49
CA LEU A 75 13.22 -24.28 -33.67
C LEU A 75 11.96 -24.44 -32.80
N GLY A 76 11.50 -23.35 -32.17
CA GLY A 76 10.26 -23.33 -31.39
C GLY A 76 9.05 -23.75 -32.23
N LYS A 77 8.92 -23.20 -33.45
CA LYS A 77 7.82 -23.59 -34.35
C LYS A 77 7.86 -25.07 -34.69
N ARG A 78 9.03 -25.60 -35.06
CA ARG A 78 9.19 -27.01 -35.41
C ARG A 78 8.81 -27.93 -34.27
N TYR A 79 9.25 -27.63 -33.05
CA TYR A 79 8.87 -28.42 -31.87
C TYR A 79 7.38 -28.26 -31.54
N TYR A 80 6.79 -27.09 -31.76
CA TYR A 80 5.35 -26.90 -31.58
C TYR A 80 4.54 -27.76 -32.56
N ASP A 81 4.88 -27.67 -33.85
CA ASP A 81 4.26 -28.48 -34.91
C ASP A 81 4.48 -29.98 -34.62
N TYR A 82 5.67 -30.37 -34.14
CA TYR A 82 5.96 -31.74 -33.73
C TYR A 82 5.05 -32.21 -32.60
N CYS A 83 4.85 -31.40 -31.55
CA CYS A 83 3.93 -31.74 -30.46
C CYS A 83 2.48 -31.85 -30.94
N GLN A 84 2.01 -30.89 -31.74
CA GLN A 84 0.63 -30.84 -32.21
C GLN A 84 0.31 -31.95 -33.22
N GLU A 85 1.12 -32.08 -34.27
CA GLU A 85 0.82 -32.94 -35.42
C GLU A 85 1.31 -34.37 -35.22
N TRP A 86 2.47 -34.56 -34.60
CA TRP A 86 3.14 -35.88 -34.55
C TRP A 86 3.00 -36.58 -33.21
N LEU A 87 2.97 -35.83 -32.10
CA LEU A 87 2.74 -36.37 -30.76
C LEU A 87 1.28 -36.31 -30.32
N GLY A 88 0.35 -35.93 -31.22
CA GLY A 88 -1.08 -35.90 -30.94
C GLY A 88 -1.49 -34.87 -29.88
N GLY A 89 -0.78 -33.73 -29.82
CA GLY A 89 -0.98 -32.70 -28.80
C GLY A 89 -0.28 -32.98 -27.48
N ASP A 90 0.68 -33.91 -27.44
CA ASP A 90 1.49 -34.17 -26.24
C ASP A 90 2.67 -33.19 -26.11
N PHE A 91 2.67 -32.44 -25.01
CA PHE A 91 3.72 -31.50 -24.63
C PHE A 91 4.56 -32.01 -23.45
N SER A 92 4.47 -33.30 -23.08
CA SER A 92 5.12 -33.89 -21.91
C SER A 92 6.64 -33.69 -21.88
N LYS A 93 7.29 -33.71 -23.04
CA LYS A 93 8.74 -33.51 -23.20
C LYS A 93 9.20 -32.06 -23.07
N VAL A 94 8.28 -31.10 -23.15
CA VAL A 94 8.61 -29.69 -22.90
C VAL A 94 8.91 -29.51 -21.41
N GLU A 95 9.95 -28.75 -21.08
CA GLU A 95 10.40 -28.48 -19.73
C GLU A 95 10.34 -26.98 -19.44
N LEU A 96 9.69 -26.61 -18.34
CA LEU A 96 9.63 -25.22 -17.84
C LEU A 96 10.80 -25.02 -16.87
N LEU A 97 11.90 -24.44 -17.34
CA LEU A 97 13.17 -24.40 -16.61
C LEU A 97 13.14 -23.42 -15.44
N LEU A 98 12.57 -22.22 -15.63
CA LEU A 98 12.55 -21.17 -14.59
C LEU A 98 11.17 -20.98 -13.97
N ASP A 99 10.09 -21.15 -14.73
CA ASP A 99 8.76 -20.68 -14.31
C ASP A 99 7.92 -21.73 -13.60
N LYS A 100 8.35 -23.01 -13.59
CA LYS A 100 7.57 -24.11 -13.01
C LYS A 100 7.19 -23.85 -11.55
N THR A 101 8.18 -23.45 -10.74
CA THR A 101 7.99 -23.20 -9.30
C THR A 101 7.10 -21.99 -9.02
N VAL A 102 7.24 -20.93 -9.82
CA VAL A 102 6.38 -19.73 -9.77
C VAL A 102 4.93 -20.09 -10.07
N ILE A 103 4.71 -20.84 -11.17
CA ILE A 103 3.37 -21.29 -11.58
C ILE A 103 2.76 -22.19 -10.51
N GLU A 104 3.47 -23.22 -10.05
CA GLU A 104 3.01 -24.12 -8.98
C GLU A 104 2.65 -23.37 -7.70
N GLY A 105 3.48 -22.40 -7.31
CA GLY A 105 3.21 -21.51 -6.17
C GLY A 105 1.93 -20.72 -6.37
N GLY A 106 1.75 -20.12 -7.55
CA GLY A 106 0.54 -19.38 -7.91
C GLY A 106 -0.71 -20.28 -7.91
N VAL A 107 -0.64 -21.48 -8.48
CA VAL A 107 -1.77 -22.45 -8.51
C VAL A 107 -2.22 -22.79 -7.09
N LYS A 108 -1.27 -23.06 -6.19
CA LYS A 108 -1.56 -23.33 -4.77
C LYS A 108 -2.23 -22.14 -4.08
N GLN A 109 -1.95 -20.92 -4.55
CA GLN A 109 -2.59 -19.68 -4.10
C GLN A 109 -3.83 -19.30 -4.94
N GLY A 110 -4.36 -20.20 -5.76
CA GLY A 110 -5.61 -19.99 -6.48
C GLY A 110 -5.52 -19.21 -7.79
N LEU A 111 -4.34 -19.13 -8.40
CA LEU A 111 -4.11 -18.59 -9.75
C LEU A 111 -5.08 -19.20 -10.77
N LYS A 112 -5.74 -18.33 -11.54
CA LYS A 112 -6.73 -18.76 -12.56
C LYS A 112 -6.31 -18.46 -13.99
N HIS A 113 -5.47 -17.45 -14.19
CA HIS A 113 -5.12 -16.95 -15.51
C HIS A 113 -3.62 -16.68 -15.61
N ILE A 114 -3.00 -17.23 -16.66
CA ILE A 114 -1.61 -16.94 -17.04
C ILE A 114 -1.62 -16.28 -18.42
N ILE A 115 -0.88 -15.17 -18.54
CA ILE A 115 -0.62 -14.52 -19.81
C ILE A 115 0.87 -14.65 -20.11
N LEU A 116 1.19 -15.31 -21.22
CA LEU A 116 2.55 -15.48 -21.72
C LEU A 116 2.83 -14.39 -22.75
N TRP A 117 3.68 -13.42 -22.40
CA TRP A 117 4.11 -12.37 -23.31
C TRP A 117 5.29 -12.86 -24.16
N GLY A 118 5.04 -13.18 -25.43
CA GLY A 118 6.07 -13.53 -26.40
C GLY A 118 6.43 -12.35 -27.30
N THR A 119 7.56 -12.45 -28.02
CA THR A 119 7.88 -11.49 -29.10
C THR A 119 7.51 -12.07 -30.46
N ASP A 120 6.93 -11.24 -31.33
CA ASP A 120 6.72 -11.52 -32.76
C ASP A 120 7.06 -10.26 -33.57
N GLN A 121 8.34 -10.01 -33.81
CA GLN A 121 8.75 -8.75 -34.44
C GLN A 121 8.34 -8.67 -35.92
N PRO A 122 7.95 -7.48 -36.43
CA PRO A 122 7.49 -7.30 -37.81
C PRO A 122 8.62 -7.54 -38.82
N GLU A 123 8.25 -7.82 -40.07
CA GLU A 123 9.18 -8.09 -41.19
C GLU A 123 10.19 -6.95 -41.44
N SER A 124 9.88 -5.72 -41.01
CA SER A 124 10.78 -4.57 -41.12
C SER A 124 12.02 -4.65 -40.21
N ILE A 125 12.06 -5.58 -39.25
CA ILE A 125 13.21 -5.83 -38.38
C ILE A 125 14.10 -6.92 -39.00
N THR A 126 15.42 -6.74 -38.93
CA THR A 126 16.36 -7.70 -39.52
C THR A 126 16.23 -9.10 -38.92
N TRP A 127 16.50 -10.13 -39.72
CA TRP A 127 16.32 -11.51 -39.29
C TRP A 127 17.20 -11.88 -38.08
N ASN A 128 18.38 -11.26 -37.96
CA ASN A 128 19.26 -11.47 -36.82
C ASN A 128 18.57 -11.30 -35.45
N PHE A 129 17.62 -10.36 -35.34
CA PHE A 129 16.84 -10.16 -34.12
C PHE A 129 15.59 -11.03 -34.10
N ARG A 130 14.89 -11.15 -35.25
CA ARG A 130 13.64 -11.93 -35.36
C ARG A 130 13.85 -13.42 -35.14
N ARG A 131 15.03 -13.97 -35.47
CA ARG A 131 15.36 -15.39 -35.24
C ARG A 131 15.28 -15.80 -33.77
N LEU A 132 15.33 -14.85 -32.84
CA LEU A 132 15.23 -15.05 -31.39
C LEU A 132 13.81 -14.83 -30.85
N ASP A 133 12.83 -14.57 -31.73
CA ASP A 133 11.45 -14.32 -31.29
C ASP A 133 10.84 -15.50 -30.54
N THR A 134 10.07 -15.17 -29.51
CA THR A 134 9.62 -16.15 -28.51
C THR A 134 8.16 -16.55 -28.61
N LEU A 135 7.40 -16.08 -29.63
CA LEU A 135 6.01 -16.51 -29.90
C LEU A 135 5.84 -18.03 -29.80
N TRP A 136 6.65 -18.80 -30.54
CA TRP A 136 6.50 -20.26 -30.55
C TRP A 136 6.98 -20.94 -29.27
N LEU A 137 7.92 -20.32 -28.56
CA LEU A 137 8.32 -20.77 -27.23
C LEU A 137 7.18 -20.55 -26.22
N ALA A 138 6.44 -19.44 -26.33
CA ALA A 138 5.26 -19.18 -25.52
C ALA A 138 4.14 -20.19 -25.81
N GLU A 139 3.93 -20.58 -27.07
CA GLU A 139 2.97 -21.62 -27.44
C GLU A 139 3.37 -23.02 -26.90
N LEU A 140 4.66 -23.37 -26.94
CA LEU A 140 5.16 -24.59 -26.29
C LEU A 140 4.97 -24.57 -24.77
N MET A 141 5.28 -23.44 -24.12
CA MET A 141 5.04 -23.25 -22.69
C MET A 141 3.55 -23.38 -22.36
N LYS A 142 2.66 -22.78 -23.16
CA LYS A 142 1.20 -22.93 -23.00
C LYS A 142 0.77 -24.39 -23.04
N GLY A 143 1.23 -25.16 -24.03
CA GLY A 143 0.93 -26.59 -24.13
C GLY A 143 1.38 -27.36 -22.88
N LYS A 144 2.61 -27.12 -22.41
CA LYS A 144 3.14 -27.74 -21.19
C LYS A 144 2.35 -27.35 -19.93
N ILE A 145 2.04 -26.07 -19.77
CA ILE A 145 1.28 -25.56 -18.62
C ILE A 145 -0.11 -26.16 -18.60
N LYS A 146 -0.81 -26.24 -19.75
CA LYS A 146 -2.14 -26.86 -19.83
C LYS A 146 -2.11 -28.37 -19.56
N SER A 147 -1.02 -29.05 -19.90
CA SER A 147 -0.80 -30.46 -19.55
C SER A 147 -0.64 -30.66 -18.05
N LEU A 148 0.11 -29.78 -17.36
CA LEU A 148 0.34 -29.86 -15.93
C LEU A 148 -0.83 -29.31 -15.08
N PHE A 149 -1.50 -28.27 -15.57
CA PHE A 149 -2.55 -27.51 -14.87
C PHE A 149 -3.75 -27.28 -15.81
N PRO A 150 -4.59 -28.31 -16.03
CA PRO A 150 -5.68 -28.24 -17.02
C PRO A 150 -6.73 -27.16 -16.75
N ASP A 151 -6.94 -26.80 -15.49
CA ASP A 151 -7.99 -25.86 -15.07
C ASP A 151 -7.59 -24.38 -15.23
N ILE A 152 -6.31 -24.10 -15.49
CA ILE A 152 -5.81 -22.73 -15.64
C ILE A 152 -6.05 -22.24 -17.07
N ARG A 153 -6.55 -21.01 -17.20
CA ARG A 153 -6.58 -20.30 -18.49
C ARG A 153 -5.16 -19.84 -18.82
N VAL A 154 -4.69 -20.13 -20.02
CA VAL A 154 -3.35 -19.73 -20.48
C VAL A 154 -3.47 -19.10 -21.86
N ASP A 155 -3.18 -17.81 -21.94
CA ASP A 155 -3.22 -17.04 -23.17
C ASP A 155 -1.80 -16.65 -23.59
N VAL A 156 -1.51 -16.76 -24.89
CA VAL A 156 -0.27 -16.25 -25.48
C VAL A 156 -0.58 -14.91 -26.09
N HIS A 157 0.19 -13.90 -25.70
CA HIS A 157 0.10 -12.55 -26.22
C HIS A 157 1.44 -12.18 -26.85
N ALA A 158 1.48 -12.11 -28.17
CA ALA A 158 2.68 -11.83 -28.94
C ALA A 158 2.35 -10.79 -30.02
N PRO A 159 2.31 -9.50 -29.65
CA PRO A 159 1.93 -8.44 -30.57
C PRO A 159 3.03 -8.22 -31.61
N LYS A 160 2.63 -7.83 -32.82
CA LYS A 160 3.56 -7.54 -33.92
C LYS A 160 4.25 -6.19 -33.75
N ILE A 161 5.13 -6.11 -32.76
CA ILE A 161 5.80 -4.88 -32.31
C ILE A 161 7.32 -5.11 -32.29
N ASN A 162 8.09 -4.08 -32.62
CA ASN A 162 9.54 -4.10 -32.44
C ASN A 162 9.89 -4.25 -30.94
N ALA A 163 10.65 -5.27 -30.56
CA ALA A 163 11.00 -5.57 -29.17
C ALA A 163 11.84 -4.47 -28.48
N GLY A 164 12.39 -3.53 -29.25
CA GLY A 164 13.06 -2.32 -28.77
C GLY A 164 12.18 -1.06 -28.71
N ASN A 165 10.94 -1.10 -29.20
CA ASN A 165 10.03 0.05 -29.19
C ASN A 165 9.27 0.14 -27.86
N SER A 166 9.89 0.83 -26.90
CA SER A 166 9.33 1.02 -25.56
C SER A 166 7.91 1.62 -25.55
N HIS A 167 7.61 2.54 -26.47
CA HIS A 167 6.32 3.25 -26.48
C HIS A 167 5.17 2.33 -26.89
N GLU A 168 5.30 1.64 -28.02
CA GLU A 168 4.26 0.70 -28.49
C GLU A 168 4.07 -0.48 -27.51
N ILE A 169 5.17 -1.00 -26.95
CA ILE A 169 5.10 -2.07 -25.93
C ILE A 169 4.31 -1.59 -24.72
N ARG A 170 4.56 -0.37 -24.25
CA ARG A 170 3.84 0.20 -23.10
C ARG A 170 2.36 0.35 -23.39
N GLU A 171 1.97 0.91 -24.54
CA GLU A 171 0.56 1.11 -24.89
C GLU A 171 -0.20 -0.22 -24.96
N GLU A 172 0.40 -1.26 -25.55
CA GLU A 172 -0.20 -2.59 -25.62
C GLU A 172 -0.33 -3.22 -24.22
N LEU A 173 0.72 -3.11 -23.39
CA LEU A 173 0.69 -3.60 -21.99
C LEU A 173 -0.38 -2.88 -21.16
N GLU A 174 -0.50 -1.57 -21.27
CA GLU A 174 -1.54 -0.79 -20.57
C GLU A 174 -2.94 -1.31 -20.93
N GLN A 175 -3.21 -1.58 -22.21
CA GLN A 175 -4.49 -2.14 -22.63
C GLN A 175 -4.73 -3.55 -22.12
N LEU A 176 -3.71 -4.42 -22.16
CA LEU A 176 -3.80 -5.80 -21.70
C LEU A 176 -4.07 -5.87 -20.19
N VAL A 177 -3.27 -5.14 -19.42
CA VAL A 177 -3.36 -5.09 -17.96
C VAL A 177 -4.68 -4.44 -17.51
N LEU A 178 -5.12 -3.37 -18.18
CA LEU A 178 -6.39 -2.72 -17.88
C LEU A 178 -7.59 -3.64 -18.11
N LYS A 179 -7.59 -4.45 -19.18
CA LYS A 179 -8.65 -5.43 -19.44
C LYS A 179 -8.74 -6.46 -18.30
N GLU A 180 -7.61 -6.96 -17.83
CA GLU A 180 -7.58 -7.91 -16.70
C GLU A 180 -8.08 -7.28 -15.40
N ALA A 181 -7.66 -6.04 -15.12
CA ALA A 181 -8.09 -5.30 -13.94
C ALA A 181 -9.60 -4.99 -13.95
N ILE A 182 -10.18 -4.58 -15.09
CA ILE A 182 -11.61 -4.28 -15.22
C ILE A 182 -12.46 -5.55 -15.14
N ASN A 183 -11.97 -6.67 -15.68
CA ASN A 183 -12.69 -7.95 -15.65
C ASN A 183 -12.74 -8.57 -14.24
N ALA A 184 -11.91 -8.11 -13.30
CA ALA A 184 -12.04 -8.47 -11.91
C ALA A 184 -13.34 -7.86 -11.34
N ASN A 185 -14.27 -8.72 -10.91
CA ASN A 185 -15.53 -8.30 -10.29
C ASN A 185 -15.26 -7.30 -9.15
N LYS A 186 -16.06 -6.22 -9.05
CA LYS A 186 -15.94 -5.14 -8.03
C LYS A 186 -15.82 -5.61 -6.57
N ASN A 187 -16.13 -6.88 -6.27
CA ASN A 187 -16.12 -7.47 -4.94
C ASN A 187 -15.02 -8.54 -4.74
N GLN A 188 -14.15 -8.80 -5.72
CA GLN A 188 -13.02 -9.74 -5.57
C GLN A 188 -11.69 -8.99 -5.55
N GLU A 189 -10.86 -9.34 -4.58
CA GLU A 189 -9.49 -8.83 -4.48
C GLU A 189 -8.67 -9.35 -5.67
N PHE A 190 -8.26 -8.44 -6.55
CA PHE A 190 -7.41 -8.75 -7.70
C PHE A 190 -5.94 -8.66 -7.28
N VAL A 191 -5.22 -9.76 -7.48
CA VAL A 191 -3.79 -9.88 -7.19
C VAL A 191 -3.07 -10.25 -8.47
N LEU A 192 -2.14 -9.40 -8.88
CA LEU A 192 -1.33 -9.56 -10.09
C LEU A 192 0.09 -9.99 -9.71
N TRP A 193 0.55 -11.08 -10.30
CA TRP A 193 1.96 -11.44 -10.31
C TRP A 193 2.57 -11.13 -11.67
N ILE A 194 3.78 -10.60 -11.66
CA ILE A 194 4.60 -10.46 -12.87
C ILE A 194 5.89 -11.27 -12.71
N GLN A 195 6.30 -11.93 -13.77
CA GLN A 195 7.60 -12.57 -13.91
C GLN A 195 8.24 -11.97 -15.18
N THR A 196 9.38 -11.32 -15.01
CA THR A 196 10.06 -10.58 -16.08
C THR A 196 11.43 -11.17 -16.46
N LYS A 197 11.79 -12.32 -15.87
CA LYS A 197 13.11 -12.92 -16.01
C LYS A 197 13.15 -13.83 -17.25
N GLY A 198 13.43 -13.23 -18.41
CA GLY A 198 13.64 -13.97 -19.65
C GLY A 198 13.60 -13.14 -20.93
N CYS A 199 12.90 -12.02 -20.94
CA CYS A 199 12.74 -11.21 -22.16
C CYS A 199 13.81 -10.12 -22.31
N THR A 200 13.70 -9.32 -23.37
CA THR A 200 14.53 -8.13 -23.55
C THR A 200 14.32 -7.15 -22.38
N PRO A 201 15.36 -6.39 -21.97
CA PRO A 201 15.23 -5.41 -20.90
C PRO A 201 14.10 -4.39 -21.14
N VAL A 202 13.86 -4.00 -22.39
CA VAL A 202 12.80 -3.05 -22.76
C VAL A 202 11.41 -3.58 -22.41
N ILE A 203 11.12 -4.86 -22.70
CA ILE A 203 9.82 -5.46 -22.36
C ILE A 203 9.70 -5.62 -20.84
N ALA A 204 10.75 -6.15 -20.18
CA ALA A 204 10.76 -6.35 -18.73
C ALA A 204 10.47 -5.05 -17.97
N SER A 205 11.18 -3.96 -18.33
CA SER A 205 10.97 -2.66 -17.71
C SER A 205 9.57 -2.10 -17.96
N ASN A 206 9.00 -2.28 -19.16
CA ASN A 206 7.64 -1.79 -19.43
C ASN A 206 6.56 -2.59 -18.69
N VAL A 207 6.73 -3.91 -18.53
CA VAL A 207 5.85 -4.73 -17.68
C VAL A 207 5.92 -4.25 -16.23
N GLU A 208 7.13 -4.01 -15.71
CA GLU A 208 7.33 -3.49 -14.35
C GLU A 208 6.70 -2.10 -14.16
N ILE A 209 6.87 -1.18 -15.12
CA ILE A 209 6.27 0.16 -15.07
C ILE A 209 4.74 0.07 -15.06
N CYS A 210 4.14 -0.72 -15.95
CA CYS A 210 2.69 -0.86 -16.02
C CYS A 210 2.12 -1.53 -14.75
N ALA A 211 2.80 -2.56 -14.25
CA ALA A 211 2.45 -3.22 -13.00
C ALA A 211 2.57 -2.27 -11.79
N ALA A 212 3.62 -1.45 -11.76
CA ALA A 212 3.83 -0.45 -10.73
C ALA A 212 2.74 0.64 -10.73
N ALA A 213 2.16 0.98 -11.88
CA ALA A 213 1.03 1.92 -11.94
C ALA A 213 -0.24 1.39 -11.26
N LEU A 214 -0.39 0.07 -11.15
CA LEU A 214 -1.56 -0.58 -10.55
C LEU A 214 -1.54 -0.71 -9.02
N VAL A 215 -0.37 -0.54 -8.39
CA VAL A 215 -0.16 -0.84 -6.95
C VAL A 215 -1.09 -0.07 -6.01
N ARG A 216 -1.69 1.04 -6.47
CA ARG A 216 -2.66 1.84 -5.71
C ARG A 216 -4.04 1.21 -5.61
N GLN A 217 -4.40 0.36 -6.56
CA GLN A 217 -5.73 -0.26 -6.64
C GLN A 217 -5.66 -1.76 -6.35
N TYR A 218 -4.54 -2.40 -6.66
CA TYR A 218 -4.39 -3.85 -6.63
C TYR A 218 -3.10 -4.26 -5.93
N LYS A 219 -3.09 -5.48 -5.38
CA LYS A 219 -1.85 -6.07 -4.87
C LYS A 219 -1.04 -6.59 -6.05
N VAL A 220 0.19 -6.09 -6.19
CA VAL A 220 1.07 -6.44 -7.29
C VAL A 220 2.39 -6.95 -6.75
N PHE A 221 2.82 -8.11 -7.23
CA PHE A 221 4.06 -8.74 -6.83
C PHE A 221 4.93 -9.04 -8.05
N ASN A 222 6.24 -8.86 -7.90
CA ASN A 222 7.21 -9.46 -8.80
C ASN A 222 7.57 -10.85 -8.25
N ALA A 223 7.19 -11.90 -8.98
CA ALA A 223 7.49 -13.29 -8.67
C ALA A 223 8.72 -13.72 -9.48
N SER A 224 9.90 -13.56 -8.89
CA SER A 224 11.19 -13.78 -9.54
C SER A 224 11.73 -15.18 -9.21
N PRO A 225 11.94 -16.07 -10.19
CA PRO A 225 12.53 -17.38 -9.95
C PRO A 225 14.02 -17.26 -9.63
N ASP A 226 14.47 -18.03 -8.63
CA ASP A 226 15.89 -18.14 -8.29
C ASP A 226 16.59 -18.92 -9.40
N GLU A 227 17.68 -18.38 -9.95
CA GLU A 227 18.46 -19.15 -10.91
C GLU A 227 19.13 -20.34 -10.20
N PRO A 228 19.13 -21.54 -10.82
CA PRO A 228 19.88 -22.66 -10.29
C PRO A 228 21.36 -22.29 -10.18
N LYS A 229 22.03 -22.76 -9.12
CA LYS A 229 23.46 -22.47 -8.84
C LYS A 229 24.35 -22.73 -10.06
N GLU A 230 24.09 -23.84 -10.75
CA GLU A 230 24.60 -24.12 -12.09
C GLU A 230 23.41 -24.28 -13.02
N PHE A 231 23.31 -23.44 -14.04
CA PHE A 231 22.22 -23.56 -15.01
C PHE A 231 22.44 -24.73 -15.97
N PHE A 232 23.70 -25.04 -16.28
CA PHE A 232 24.10 -26.14 -17.13
C PHE A 232 25.10 -27.02 -16.39
N THR A 233 24.76 -28.28 -16.18
CA THR A 233 25.63 -29.24 -15.49
C THR A 233 26.13 -30.28 -16.49
N THR A 234 27.43 -30.54 -16.47
CA THR A 234 28.05 -31.63 -17.23
C THR A 234 27.87 -32.94 -16.46
N LEU A 235 27.25 -33.92 -17.10
CA LEU A 235 27.05 -35.26 -16.57
C LEU A 235 28.32 -36.12 -16.73
N GLU A 236 28.35 -37.28 -16.07
CA GLU A 236 29.48 -38.23 -16.12
C GLU A 236 29.81 -38.70 -17.55
N ASN A 237 28.80 -38.76 -18.42
CA ASN A 237 28.95 -39.13 -19.84
C ASN A 237 29.43 -37.96 -20.73
N GLY A 238 29.74 -36.79 -20.14
CA GLY A 238 30.19 -35.60 -20.85
C GLY A 238 29.08 -34.76 -21.49
N LEU A 239 27.81 -35.23 -21.47
CA LEU A 239 26.68 -34.46 -21.96
C LEU A 239 26.31 -33.35 -20.97
N ILE A 240 25.82 -32.23 -21.48
CA ILE A 240 25.45 -31.06 -20.67
C ILE A 240 23.93 -30.99 -20.61
N THR A 241 23.36 -30.86 -19.40
CA THR A 241 21.90 -30.73 -19.20
C THR A 241 21.56 -29.40 -18.54
N ALA A 242 20.43 -28.82 -18.93
CA ALA A 242 19.86 -27.65 -18.26
C ALA A 242 19.16 -28.06 -16.95
N ASN A 243 19.27 -27.21 -15.93
CA ASN A 243 18.66 -27.41 -14.63
C ASN A 243 17.43 -26.52 -14.41
N HIS A 244 16.51 -26.99 -13.57
CA HIS A 244 15.35 -26.22 -13.15
C HIS A 244 15.64 -25.30 -11.97
N SER A 245 14.97 -24.16 -11.93
CA SER A 245 14.80 -23.37 -10.71
C SER A 245 14.11 -24.21 -9.64
N GLN A 246 14.58 -24.09 -8.39
CA GLN A 246 14.05 -24.86 -7.24
C GLN A 246 13.18 -23.99 -6.31
N SER A 247 13.27 -22.67 -6.42
CA SER A 247 12.59 -21.71 -5.56
C SER A 247 12.36 -20.40 -6.29
N PHE A 248 11.50 -19.55 -5.73
CA PHE A 248 11.26 -18.20 -6.22
C PHE A 248 11.01 -17.26 -5.06
N GLN A 249 11.17 -15.97 -5.32
CA GLN A 249 10.91 -14.90 -4.37
C GLN A 249 9.77 -14.02 -4.87
N THR A 250 8.91 -13.59 -3.96
CA THR A 250 7.86 -12.61 -4.25
C THR A 250 8.20 -11.29 -3.58
N ILE A 251 8.34 -10.23 -4.38
CA ILE A 251 8.61 -8.87 -3.89
C ILE A 251 7.35 -8.04 -4.14
N THR A 252 6.84 -7.37 -3.11
CA THR A 252 5.68 -6.49 -3.27
C THR A 252 6.11 -5.24 -4.02
N MET A 253 5.47 -4.92 -5.16
CA MET A 253 5.90 -3.76 -5.95
C MET A 253 5.66 -2.41 -5.25
N GLY A 254 4.78 -2.37 -4.25
CA GLY A 254 4.66 -1.22 -3.36
C GLY A 254 5.97 -0.84 -2.65
N GLU A 255 6.83 -1.82 -2.34
CA GLU A 255 8.06 -1.58 -1.57
C GLU A 255 9.04 -0.64 -2.27
N TYR A 256 9.07 -0.62 -3.61
CA TYR A 256 9.89 0.31 -4.37
C TYR A 256 9.56 1.78 -4.08
N PHE A 257 8.33 2.06 -3.66
CA PHE A 257 7.85 3.40 -3.38
C PHE A 257 7.97 3.80 -1.90
N TRP A 258 8.28 2.87 -1.01
CA TRP A 258 8.24 3.10 0.44
C TRP A 258 9.10 4.29 0.87
N ALA A 259 10.34 4.38 0.41
CA ALA A 259 11.26 5.45 0.81
C ALA A 259 10.70 6.85 0.51
N LEU A 260 10.02 7.03 -0.64
CA LEU A 260 9.43 8.30 -1.04
C LEU A 260 8.07 8.53 -0.36
N GLU A 261 7.21 7.51 -0.34
CA GLU A 261 5.85 7.63 0.19
C GLU A 261 5.84 7.75 1.71
N LYS A 262 6.81 7.14 2.43
CA LYS A 262 7.04 7.31 3.87
C LYS A 262 7.15 8.79 4.26
N VAL A 263 7.84 9.61 3.45
CA VAL A 263 7.97 11.06 3.71
C VAL A 263 6.60 11.76 3.61
N LYS A 264 5.78 11.39 2.63
CA LYS A 264 4.42 11.95 2.46
C LYS A 264 3.49 11.48 3.57
N ILE A 265 3.54 10.20 3.91
CA ILE A 265 2.77 9.61 5.01
C ILE A 265 3.13 10.31 6.32
N LYS A 266 4.42 10.48 6.62
CA LYS A 266 4.90 11.20 7.81
C LYS A 266 4.39 12.64 7.83
N SER A 267 4.53 13.39 6.73
CA SER A 267 4.04 14.77 6.65
C SER A 267 2.52 14.87 6.84
N ALA A 268 1.75 13.96 6.24
CA ALA A 268 0.31 13.88 6.44
C ALA A 268 -0.01 13.54 7.92
N TRP A 269 0.68 12.57 8.51
CA TRP A 269 0.52 12.16 9.90
C TRP A 269 0.83 13.31 10.88
N GLU A 270 1.95 14.01 10.70
CA GLU A 270 2.36 15.15 11.54
C GLU A 270 1.30 16.26 11.55
N ARG A 271 0.71 16.53 10.39
CA ARG A 271 -0.41 17.46 10.21
C ARG A 271 -1.74 16.90 10.71
N GLY A 272 -1.83 15.61 11.06
CA GLY A 272 -3.06 14.94 11.46
C GLY A 272 -4.00 14.58 10.30
N ASP A 273 -3.51 14.60 9.06
CA ASP A 273 -4.26 14.18 7.87
C ASP A 273 -4.21 12.67 7.71
N PHE A 274 -4.89 12.00 8.62
CA PHE A 274 -4.88 10.55 8.68
C PHE A 274 -5.63 9.91 7.51
N SER A 275 -6.58 10.63 6.89
CA SER A 275 -7.23 10.18 5.66
C SER A 275 -6.24 10.16 4.50
N GLU A 276 -5.47 11.24 4.31
CA GLU A 276 -4.38 11.27 3.32
C GLU A 276 -3.32 10.20 3.63
N ALA A 277 -2.87 10.10 4.88
CA ALA A 277 -1.90 9.08 5.30
C ALA A 277 -2.42 7.66 5.02
N GLN A 278 -3.69 7.38 5.28
CA GLN A 278 -4.31 6.08 5.02
C GLN A 278 -4.35 5.75 3.52
N ILE A 279 -4.61 6.73 2.65
CA ILE A 279 -4.58 6.56 1.19
C ILE A 279 -3.18 6.13 0.73
N TRP A 280 -2.14 6.84 1.19
CA TRP A 280 -0.76 6.49 0.84
C TRP A 280 -0.35 5.12 1.42
N LEU A 281 -0.77 4.80 2.65
CA LEU A 281 -0.50 3.52 3.29
C LEU A 281 -1.19 2.33 2.61
N LYS A 282 -2.23 2.55 1.79
CA LYS A 282 -2.97 1.47 1.14
C LYS A 282 -2.08 0.59 0.26
N VAL A 283 -1.12 1.19 -0.45
CA VAL A 283 -0.13 0.49 -1.29
C VAL A 283 0.77 -0.45 -0.47
N HIS A 284 0.96 -0.13 0.81
CA HIS A 284 1.86 -0.82 1.72
C HIS A 284 1.14 -1.65 2.79
N GLU A 285 -0.17 -1.87 2.63
CA GLU A 285 -0.99 -2.53 3.64
C GLU A 285 -0.45 -3.91 4.01
N ASN A 286 0.17 -4.65 3.07
CA ASN A 286 0.76 -5.97 3.34
C ASN A 286 1.85 -5.94 4.42
N ARG A 287 2.67 -4.87 4.47
CA ARG A 287 3.80 -4.74 5.40
C ARG A 287 3.48 -3.83 6.59
N HIS A 288 2.63 -2.83 6.37
CA HIS A 288 2.29 -1.79 7.34
C HIS A 288 0.80 -1.78 7.69
N SER A 289 0.16 -2.96 7.72
CA SER A 289 -1.28 -3.15 8.00
C SER A 289 -1.72 -2.49 9.31
N VAL A 290 -0.89 -2.61 10.36
CA VAL A 290 -1.14 -2.02 11.68
C VAL A 290 -1.23 -0.50 11.59
N LEU A 291 -0.27 0.13 10.90
CA LEU A 291 -0.23 1.58 10.73
C LEU A 291 -1.37 2.06 9.82
N TYR A 292 -1.69 1.33 8.74
CA TYR A 292 -2.83 1.60 7.86
C TYR A 292 -4.16 1.60 8.61
N LYS A 293 -4.40 0.58 9.44
CA LYS A 293 -5.62 0.48 10.28
C LYS A 293 -5.66 1.61 11.31
N LEU A 294 -4.53 1.93 11.95
CA LEU A 294 -4.44 3.03 12.90
C LEU A 294 -4.77 4.38 12.26
N ALA A 295 -4.27 4.66 11.06
CA ALA A 295 -4.62 5.87 10.31
C ALA A 295 -6.14 6.01 10.15
N GLY A 296 -6.84 4.90 9.84
CA GLY A 296 -8.30 4.88 9.76
C GLY A 296 -9.01 5.20 11.08
N PHE A 297 -8.50 4.70 12.21
CA PHE A 297 -9.05 5.06 13.52
C PHE A 297 -8.81 6.54 13.86
N LEU A 298 -7.60 7.04 13.63
CA LEU A 298 -7.26 8.44 13.89
C LEU A 298 -8.04 9.39 12.97
N ALA A 299 -8.30 9.01 11.71
CA ALA A 299 -9.14 9.77 10.79
C ALA A 299 -10.57 9.95 11.32
N LYS A 300 -11.21 8.84 11.71
CA LYS A 300 -12.55 8.88 12.32
C LYS A 300 -12.58 9.70 13.60
N TYR A 301 -11.56 9.52 14.45
CA TYR A 301 -11.46 10.28 15.69
C TYR A 301 -11.32 11.78 15.44
N ASN A 302 -10.49 12.18 14.49
CA ASN A 302 -10.28 13.58 14.09
C ASN A 302 -11.55 14.23 13.51
N ASN A 303 -12.43 13.43 12.90
CA ASN A 303 -13.75 13.85 12.42
C ASN A 303 -14.84 13.81 13.49
N TRP A 304 -14.51 13.55 14.76
CA TRP A 304 -15.47 13.38 15.87
C TRP A 304 -16.43 12.18 15.71
N GLU A 305 -16.08 11.19 14.88
CA GLU A 305 -16.88 9.99 14.62
C GLU A 305 -16.60 8.86 15.64
N SER A 306 -16.53 9.19 16.93
CA SER A 306 -16.13 8.28 18.01
C SER A 306 -17.31 7.75 18.85
N ASN A 307 -18.16 6.95 18.21
CA ASN A 307 -19.31 6.30 18.85
C ASN A 307 -18.94 4.96 19.53
N HIS A 308 -19.93 4.25 20.10
CA HIS A 308 -19.71 2.95 20.74
C HIS A 308 -19.08 1.90 19.80
N ASP A 309 -19.48 1.88 18.52
CA ASP A 309 -18.91 0.95 17.53
C ASP A 309 -17.43 1.26 17.24
N PHE A 310 -17.05 2.54 17.19
CA PHE A 310 -15.66 2.97 17.04
C PHE A 310 -14.78 2.37 18.15
N TYR A 311 -15.14 2.54 19.42
CA TYR A 311 -14.31 2.06 20.52
C TYR A 311 -14.25 0.53 20.57
N ARG A 312 -15.35 -0.15 20.26
CA ARG A 312 -15.37 -1.62 20.14
C ARG A 312 -14.40 -2.11 19.06
N LYS A 313 -14.38 -1.46 17.90
CA LYS A 313 -13.45 -1.80 16.81
C LYS A 313 -12.01 -1.49 17.17
N LEU A 314 -11.75 -0.39 17.86
CA LEU A 314 -10.41 -0.04 18.35
C LEU A 314 -9.90 -1.08 19.35
N GLY A 315 -10.74 -1.52 20.29
CA GLY A 315 -10.41 -2.60 21.23
C GLY A 315 -10.04 -3.90 20.50
N LYS A 316 -10.87 -4.34 19.54
CA LYS A 316 -10.57 -5.53 18.72
C LYS A 316 -9.27 -5.40 17.92
N TRP A 317 -8.93 -4.21 17.47
CA TRP A 317 -7.66 -3.97 16.77
C TRP A 317 -6.47 -4.11 17.71
N LEU A 318 -6.56 -3.61 18.95
CA LEU A 318 -5.51 -3.79 19.97
C LEU A 318 -5.27 -5.27 20.32
N ASP A 319 -6.29 -6.11 20.18
CA ASP A 319 -6.21 -7.57 20.40
C ASP A 319 -5.77 -8.37 19.16
N ASN A 320 -5.46 -7.71 18.03
CA ASN A 320 -5.11 -8.38 16.79
C ASN A 320 -3.66 -8.87 16.79
N ASP A 321 -3.41 -10.08 16.30
CA ASP A 321 -2.09 -10.70 16.21
C ASP A 321 -1.06 -9.81 15.47
N ASP A 322 -1.47 -9.13 14.39
CA ASP A 322 -0.62 -8.19 13.65
C ASP A 322 -0.04 -7.10 14.56
N VAL A 323 -0.85 -6.59 15.51
CA VAL A 323 -0.44 -5.55 16.46
C VAL A 323 0.52 -6.13 17.49
N THR A 324 0.23 -7.33 18.01
CA THR A 324 1.10 -8.00 18.99
C THR A 324 2.49 -8.34 18.43
N ASN A 325 2.61 -8.49 17.11
CA ASN A 325 3.88 -8.77 16.44
C ASN A 325 4.79 -7.53 16.28
N VAL A 326 4.24 -6.32 16.38
CA VAL A 326 4.98 -5.08 16.13
C VAL A 326 4.99 -4.10 17.29
N VAL A 327 4.23 -4.38 18.36
CA VAL A 327 4.15 -3.56 19.56
C VAL A 327 4.35 -4.43 20.79
N ASP A 328 5.15 -3.94 21.75
CA ASP A 328 5.37 -4.62 23.02
C ASP A 328 4.06 -4.85 23.79
N SER A 329 3.93 -6.02 24.39
CA SER A 329 2.75 -6.42 25.16
C SER A 329 2.41 -5.43 26.29
N ALA A 330 3.43 -4.89 26.96
CA ALA A 330 3.25 -3.87 28.00
C ALA A 330 2.61 -2.57 27.46
N GLN A 331 2.99 -2.16 26.25
CA GLN A 331 2.42 -0.98 25.59
C GLN A 331 0.97 -1.22 25.15
N ILE A 332 0.67 -2.42 24.65
CA ILE A 332 -0.70 -2.84 24.29
C ILE A 332 -1.60 -2.83 25.53
N GLU A 333 -1.18 -3.42 26.65
CA GLU A 333 -1.96 -3.44 27.90
C GLU A 333 -2.16 -2.03 28.48
N ASN A 334 -1.15 -1.18 28.35
CA ASN A 334 -1.29 0.25 28.66
C ASN A 334 -2.38 0.91 27.79
N TRP A 335 -2.38 0.69 26.47
CA TRP A 335 -3.44 1.22 25.60
C TRP A 335 -4.83 0.69 25.94
N LYS A 336 -4.98 -0.59 26.27
CA LYS A 336 -6.26 -1.16 26.71
C LYS A 336 -6.75 -0.51 28.00
N THR A 337 -5.86 -0.30 28.97
CA THR A 337 -6.19 0.40 30.21
C THR A 337 -6.64 1.84 29.95
N LYS A 338 -5.93 2.56 29.06
CA LYS A 338 -6.31 3.93 28.65
C LYS A 338 -7.65 3.95 27.91
N LEU A 339 -7.94 2.96 27.06
CA LEU A 339 -9.22 2.82 26.36
C LEU A 339 -10.38 2.64 27.34
N GLN A 340 -10.23 1.73 28.31
CA GLN A 340 -11.24 1.51 29.36
C GLN A 340 -11.49 2.80 30.15
N LYS A 341 -10.43 3.51 30.53
CA LYS A 341 -10.55 4.79 31.24
C LYS A 341 -11.26 5.86 30.41
N MET A 342 -10.91 5.98 29.13
CA MET A 342 -11.55 6.90 28.19
C MET A 342 -13.05 6.61 28.02
N GLN A 343 -13.47 5.36 28.14
CA GLN A 343 -14.89 4.99 28.05
C GLN A 343 -15.66 5.22 29.36
N ALA A 344 -14.99 5.12 30.52
CA ALA A 344 -15.61 5.19 31.84
C ALA A 344 -15.63 6.61 32.45
N ASP A 345 -14.72 7.50 32.03
CA ASP A 345 -14.58 8.84 32.59
C ASP A 345 -14.79 9.93 31.52
N ASP A 346 -15.90 10.67 31.65
CA ASP A 346 -16.27 11.75 30.75
C ASP A 346 -15.23 12.89 30.72
N ILE A 347 -14.54 13.14 31.84
CA ILE A 347 -13.46 14.14 31.88
C ILE A 347 -12.29 13.65 31.04
N THR A 348 -11.80 12.42 31.25
CA THR A 348 -10.74 11.84 30.42
C THR A 348 -11.13 11.86 28.95
N LYS A 349 -12.34 11.43 28.60
CA LYS A 349 -12.84 11.43 27.22
C LYS A 349 -12.82 12.81 26.58
N LEU A 350 -13.16 13.85 27.34
CA LEU A 350 -13.14 15.23 26.84
C LEU A 350 -11.69 15.72 26.64
N TRP A 351 -10.80 15.42 27.58
CA TRP A 351 -9.38 15.78 27.48
C TRP A 351 -8.68 15.05 26.32
N GLU A 352 -9.10 13.84 25.94
CA GLU A 352 -8.64 13.17 24.71
C GLU A 352 -8.96 13.99 23.46
N SER A 353 -10.03 14.79 23.44
CA SER A 353 -10.41 15.60 22.27
C SER A 353 -9.48 16.80 22.06
N THR A 354 -8.66 17.16 23.05
CA THR A 354 -7.66 18.25 22.92
C THR A 354 -6.64 17.98 21.82
N ILE A 355 -6.37 16.72 21.48
CA ILE A 355 -5.50 16.39 20.34
C ILE A 355 -6.06 16.93 19.02
N ILE A 356 -7.38 16.93 18.83
CA ILE A 356 -8.02 17.41 17.58
C ILE A 356 -7.81 18.92 17.44
N LEU A 357 -7.95 19.65 18.55
CA LEU A 357 -7.61 21.06 18.64
C LEU A 357 -6.14 21.31 18.27
N GLU A 358 -5.22 20.53 18.85
CA GLU A 358 -3.79 20.66 18.57
C GLU A 358 -3.43 20.41 17.11
N LEU A 359 -4.02 19.39 16.49
CA LEU A 359 -3.83 19.08 15.08
C LEU A 359 -4.37 20.21 14.19
N SER A 360 -5.53 20.78 14.53
CA SER A 360 -6.09 21.94 13.80
C SER A 360 -5.17 23.16 13.88
N LEU A 361 -4.55 23.41 15.04
CA LEU A 361 -3.58 24.50 15.23
C LEU A 361 -2.27 24.25 14.45
N LYS A 362 -1.79 23.00 14.39
CA LYS A 362 -0.62 22.63 13.59
C LYS A 362 -0.83 22.86 12.09
N ARG A 363 -2.07 22.72 11.61
CA ARG A 363 -2.46 23.02 10.23
C ARG A 363 -2.74 24.50 9.97
N GLU A 364 -2.60 25.35 10.98
CA GLU A 364 -2.99 26.76 10.91
C GLU A 364 -4.48 26.97 10.57
N ASN A 365 -5.32 25.97 10.82
CA ASN A 365 -6.78 26.07 10.67
C ASN A 365 -7.39 26.68 11.94
N TYR A 366 -7.10 27.96 12.16
CA TYR A 366 -7.42 28.69 13.38
C TYR A 366 -8.92 28.79 13.67
N THR A 367 -9.78 28.92 12.66
CA THR A 367 -11.24 28.93 12.82
C THR A 367 -11.74 27.59 13.37
N THR A 368 -11.29 26.47 12.78
CA THR A 368 -11.69 25.13 13.25
C THR A 368 -11.17 24.88 14.66
N ALA A 369 -9.91 25.22 14.92
CA ALA A 369 -9.32 25.13 16.24
C ALA A 369 -10.12 25.93 17.28
N PHE A 370 -10.47 27.19 16.98
CA PHE A 370 -11.23 28.02 17.91
C PHE A 370 -12.63 27.46 18.20
N ILE A 371 -13.35 26.98 17.18
CA ILE A 371 -14.67 26.37 17.39
C ILE A 371 -14.57 25.09 18.23
N GLN A 372 -13.59 24.23 17.94
CA GLN A 372 -13.34 23.03 18.75
C GLN A 372 -12.96 23.37 20.19
N PHE A 373 -12.15 24.41 20.39
CA PHE A 373 -11.83 24.92 21.71
C PHE A 373 -13.10 25.30 22.49
N VAL A 374 -14.00 26.10 21.90
CA VAL A 374 -15.24 26.51 22.57
C VAL A 374 -16.18 25.33 22.82
N GLN A 375 -16.25 24.36 21.90
CA GLN A 375 -17.05 23.15 22.09
C GLN A 375 -16.51 22.28 23.25
N ILE A 376 -15.19 22.13 23.36
CA ILE A 376 -14.55 21.42 24.48
C ILE A 376 -14.80 22.18 25.78
N LEU A 377 -14.68 23.52 25.76
CA LEU A 377 -14.94 24.40 26.89
C LEU A 377 -16.38 24.26 27.40
N GLU A 378 -17.35 24.31 26.50
CA GLU A 378 -18.78 24.14 26.81
C GLU A 378 -19.07 22.81 27.48
N ARG A 379 -18.57 21.71 26.90
CA ARG A 379 -18.74 20.36 27.48
C ARG A 379 -18.07 20.25 28.84
N LEU A 380 -16.93 20.89 29.04
CA LEU A 380 -16.23 20.86 30.32
C LEU A 380 -17.04 21.58 31.41
N LEU A 381 -17.54 22.77 31.09
CA LEU A 381 -18.43 23.53 31.97
C LEU A 381 -19.70 22.74 32.28
N TYR A 382 -20.27 22.06 31.28
CA TYR A 382 -21.45 21.21 31.48
C TYR A 382 -21.18 20.08 32.48
N ILE A 383 -20.08 19.33 32.31
CA ILE A 383 -19.68 18.27 33.25
C ILE A 383 -19.48 18.83 34.66
N GLN A 384 -18.79 19.97 34.80
CA GLN A 384 -18.59 20.61 36.09
C GLN A 384 -19.92 21.07 36.72
N SER A 385 -20.84 21.60 35.91
CA SER A 385 -22.15 22.05 36.39
C SER A 385 -22.99 20.94 36.98
N LYS A 386 -22.95 19.75 36.35
CA LYS A 386 -23.61 18.54 36.86
C LYS A 386 -22.91 18.03 38.12
N ALA A 387 -21.59 17.90 38.10
CA ALA A 387 -20.81 17.39 39.24
C ALA A 387 -20.97 18.26 40.50
N GLN A 388 -21.06 19.58 40.33
CA GLN A 388 -21.19 20.55 41.42
C GLN A 388 -22.62 21.00 41.69
N ASN A 389 -23.59 20.43 40.97
CA ASN A 389 -25.03 20.70 41.07
C ASN A 389 -25.38 22.20 41.01
N TRP A 390 -24.87 22.90 39.98
CA TRP A 390 -25.00 24.36 39.83
C TRP A 390 -26.45 24.83 39.75
N THR A 391 -27.34 24.05 39.13
CA THR A 391 -28.78 24.37 39.02
C THR A 391 -29.45 24.41 40.39
N ALA A 392 -29.24 23.39 41.23
CA ALA A 392 -29.84 23.35 42.57
C ALA A 392 -29.28 24.46 43.48
N LYS A 393 -28.05 24.90 43.23
CA LYS A 393 -27.40 26.01 43.94
C LYS A 393 -27.79 27.40 43.40
N GLY A 394 -28.64 27.45 42.37
CA GLY A 394 -29.11 28.70 41.75
C GLY A 394 -28.04 29.46 40.96
N TRP A 395 -26.90 28.82 40.64
CA TRP A 395 -25.85 29.45 39.84
C TRP A 395 -26.16 29.40 38.34
N ILE A 396 -27.03 28.48 37.93
CA ILE A 396 -27.64 28.46 36.61
C ILE A 396 -29.16 28.57 36.79
N VAL A 397 -29.76 29.58 36.16
CA VAL A 397 -31.21 29.74 36.07
C VAL A 397 -31.64 29.25 34.69
N SER A 398 -31.74 27.94 34.50
CA SER A 398 -32.18 27.40 33.21
C SER A 398 -33.70 27.18 33.23
N ASN A 399 -34.39 27.83 32.28
CA ASN A 399 -35.81 27.61 32.01
C ASN A 399 -36.03 26.47 30.99
N GLN A 400 -34.98 25.74 30.62
CA GLN A 400 -34.95 24.67 29.63
C GLN A 400 -34.36 23.39 30.24
N ASP A 401 -34.53 22.25 29.57
CA ASP A 401 -34.00 20.95 30.04
C ASP A 401 -32.46 20.90 30.09
N GLU A 402 -31.78 21.67 29.22
CA GLU A 402 -30.31 21.79 29.18
C GLU A 402 -29.85 23.25 29.21
N PRO A 403 -28.76 23.57 29.95
CA PRO A 403 -28.21 24.92 30.03
C PRO A 403 -27.44 25.29 28.76
N SER A 404 -27.64 26.52 28.31
CA SER A 404 -26.93 27.15 27.19
C SER A 404 -25.47 27.51 27.54
N LEU A 405 -24.64 27.74 26.52
CA LEU A 405 -23.24 28.17 26.70
C LEU A 405 -23.08 29.41 27.59
N ILE A 406 -23.98 30.40 27.45
CA ILE A 406 -23.93 31.62 28.28
C ILE A 406 -24.22 31.29 29.75
N GLU A 407 -25.24 30.48 30.02
CA GLU A 407 -25.59 30.06 31.38
C GLU A 407 -24.47 29.25 32.02
N LEU A 408 -23.83 28.35 31.26
CA LEU A 408 -22.67 27.58 31.72
C LEU A 408 -21.47 28.47 32.08
N MET A 409 -21.13 29.45 31.23
CA MET A 409 -20.02 30.37 31.49
C MET A 409 -20.29 31.31 32.68
N GLN A 410 -21.53 31.81 32.80
CA GLN A 410 -21.94 32.66 33.92
C GLN A 410 -21.98 31.86 35.23
N GLY A 411 -22.55 30.65 35.21
CA GLY A 411 -22.60 29.76 36.37
C GLY A 411 -21.22 29.42 36.92
N TRP A 412 -20.24 29.22 36.03
CA TRP A 412 -18.85 29.04 36.44
C TRP A 412 -18.24 30.29 37.10
N CYS A 413 -18.48 31.48 36.54
CA CYS A 413 -18.01 32.73 37.15
C CYS A 413 -18.61 32.94 38.55
N ILE A 414 -19.91 32.64 38.73
CA ILE A 414 -20.59 32.72 40.02
C ILE A 414 -20.00 31.69 41.01
N TYR A 415 -19.80 30.44 40.56
CA TYR A 415 -19.18 29.39 41.36
C TYR A 415 -17.79 29.81 41.88
N GLN A 416 -16.97 30.40 41.00
CA GLN A 416 -15.64 30.92 41.34
C GLN A 416 -15.66 32.27 42.08
N LYS A 417 -16.84 32.86 42.29
CA LYS A 417 -17.05 34.17 42.91
C LYS A 417 -16.32 35.30 42.16
N PHE A 418 -16.22 35.20 40.85
CA PHE A 418 -15.71 36.26 40.00
C PHE A 418 -16.76 37.35 39.82
N LYS A 419 -16.35 38.61 40.02
CA LYS A 419 -17.15 39.79 39.68
C LYS A 419 -17.17 39.99 38.17
N GLU A 420 -18.16 40.71 37.65
CA GLU A 420 -18.30 40.98 36.20
C GLU A 420 -17.07 41.66 35.59
N ASP A 421 -16.38 42.51 36.36
CA ASP A 421 -15.18 43.22 35.91
C ASP A 421 -13.90 42.35 35.93
N ASN A 422 -13.99 41.11 36.46
CA ASN A 422 -12.90 40.16 36.52
C ASN A 422 -12.45 39.73 35.11
N LYS A 423 -11.13 39.59 34.93
CA LYS A 423 -10.52 39.16 33.67
C LYS A 423 -11.09 37.85 33.11
N TRP A 424 -11.43 36.89 33.97
CA TRP A 424 -12.00 35.60 33.55
C TRP A 424 -13.44 35.74 33.07
N SER A 425 -14.25 36.57 33.73
CA SER A 425 -15.63 36.83 33.31
C SER A 425 -15.68 37.54 31.96
N LYS A 426 -14.79 38.53 31.75
CA LYS A 426 -14.65 39.20 30.45
C LYS A 426 -14.12 38.26 29.37
N LEU A 427 -13.11 37.44 29.68
CA LEU A 427 -12.58 36.43 28.75
C LEU A 427 -13.66 35.46 28.26
N MET A 428 -14.48 34.91 29.16
CA MET A 428 -15.58 34.00 28.78
C MET A 428 -16.60 34.70 27.87
N THR A 429 -16.88 35.98 28.15
CA THR A 429 -17.79 36.80 27.33
C THR A 429 -17.22 36.99 25.91
N ASP A 430 -15.96 37.40 25.79
CA ASP A 430 -15.30 37.62 24.51
C ASP A 430 -15.17 36.33 23.69
N ILE A 431 -14.86 35.20 24.33
CA ILE A 431 -14.83 33.87 23.67
C ILE A 431 -16.18 33.54 23.06
N ARG A 432 -17.26 33.69 23.84
CA ARG A 432 -18.64 33.39 23.41
C ARG A 432 -19.08 34.30 22.27
N GLU A 433 -18.88 35.61 22.40
CA GLU A 433 -19.23 36.58 21.37
C GLU A 433 -18.47 36.29 20.08
N LYS A 434 -17.18 35.94 20.19
CA LYS A 434 -16.39 35.60 19.01
C LYS A 434 -16.88 34.32 18.35
N ARG A 435 -17.20 33.29 19.11
CA ARG A 435 -17.78 32.04 18.58
C ARG A 435 -19.11 32.29 17.89
N ASN A 436 -19.96 33.16 18.44
CA ASN A 436 -21.24 33.53 17.84
C ASN A 436 -21.05 34.25 16.51
N LYS A 437 -20.11 35.19 16.40
CA LYS A 437 -19.78 35.84 15.11
C LYS A 437 -19.29 34.84 14.07
N ILE A 438 -18.40 33.92 14.45
CA ILE A 438 -17.91 32.88 13.53
C ILE A 438 -19.07 32.02 13.01
N ILE A 439 -19.96 31.56 13.88
CA ILE A 439 -21.05 30.63 13.51
C ILE A 439 -22.21 31.32 12.81
N HIS A 440 -22.65 32.47 13.28
CA HIS A 440 -23.85 33.14 12.77
C HIS A 440 -23.55 34.11 11.62
N GLU A 441 -22.35 34.68 11.57
CA GLU A 441 -21.96 35.67 10.55
C GLU A 441 -20.91 35.12 9.57
N GLY A 442 -20.39 33.91 9.80
CA GLY A 442 -19.37 33.29 8.93
C GLY A 442 -18.00 33.96 9.05
N GLU A 443 -17.73 34.68 10.14
CA GLU A 443 -16.44 35.36 10.31
C GLU A 443 -15.29 34.34 10.44
N SER A 444 -14.15 34.58 9.79
CA SER A 444 -12.93 33.82 10.06
C SER A 444 -12.11 34.46 11.18
N ILE A 445 -11.31 33.64 11.86
CA ILE A 445 -10.40 34.10 12.91
C ILE A 445 -8.96 33.71 12.58
N THR A 446 -8.03 34.63 12.80
CA THR A 446 -6.58 34.42 12.61
C THR A 446 -5.90 34.20 13.95
N SER A 447 -4.65 33.74 13.92
CA SER A 447 -3.83 33.57 15.13
C SER A 447 -3.76 34.83 15.99
N THR A 448 -3.55 35.99 15.37
CA THR A 448 -3.53 37.30 16.06
C THR A 448 -4.88 37.62 16.71
N LYS A 449 -5.99 37.39 16.01
CA LYS A 449 -7.33 37.64 16.57
C LYS A 449 -7.61 36.71 17.75
N ILE A 450 -7.15 35.45 17.71
CA ILE A 450 -7.24 34.54 18.86
C ILE A 450 -6.41 35.08 20.03
N GLY A 451 -5.14 35.43 19.82
CA GLY A 451 -4.28 35.97 20.87
C GLY A 451 -4.86 37.22 21.52
N ASN A 452 -5.45 38.11 20.73
CA ASN A 452 -6.07 39.35 21.22
C ASN A 452 -7.23 39.11 22.20
N ILE A 453 -7.94 37.99 22.10
CA ILE A 453 -9.00 37.64 23.07
C ILE A 453 -8.42 37.54 24.49
N TRP A 454 -7.23 36.95 24.65
CA TRP A 454 -6.57 36.89 25.96
C TRP A 454 -5.84 38.20 26.30
N ALA A 455 -5.18 38.84 25.33
CA ALA A 455 -4.43 40.08 25.57
C ALA A 455 -5.33 41.23 26.06
N ASN A 456 -6.49 41.41 25.43
CA ASN A 456 -7.44 42.47 25.78
C ASN A 456 -8.04 42.27 27.18
N ASN A 457 -7.95 41.05 27.72
CA ASN A 457 -8.42 40.69 29.05
C ASN A 457 -7.29 40.63 30.10
N ASN A 458 -6.16 41.28 29.85
CA ASN A 458 -5.02 41.39 30.79
C ASN A 458 -4.40 40.04 31.20
N PHE A 459 -4.41 39.04 30.31
CA PHE A 459 -3.65 37.80 30.52
C PHE A 459 -2.17 38.00 30.15
N SER A 460 -1.26 37.64 31.05
CA SER A 460 0.18 37.71 30.81
C SER A 460 0.65 36.60 29.85
N GLY A 461 1.75 36.85 29.14
CA GLY A 461 2.35 35.84 28.25
C GLY A 461 1.71 35.74 26.86
N VAL A 462 0.90 36.71 26.44
CA VAL A 462 0.44 36.81 25.05
C VAL A 462 1.52 37.50 24.21
N TYR A 463 2.26 36.72 23.44
CA TYR A 463 3.28 37.22 22.51
C TYR A 463 2.66 37.48 21.13
N ILE A 464 3.04 38.60 20.50
CA ILE A 464 2.66 38.96 19.13
C ILE A 464 3.93 38.91 18.25
N PRO A 465 3.92 38.19 17.11
CA PRO A 465 2.79 37.42 16.57
C PRO A 465 2.50 36.16 17.40
N THR A 466 1.21 35.86 17.57
CA THR A 466 0.78 34.69 18.33
C THR A 466 1.00 33.43 17.49
N THR A 467 1.81 32.50 17.98
CA THR A 467 2.10 31.21 17.33
C THR A 467 1.06 30.15 17.71
N SER A 468 0.96 29.07 16.92
CA SER A 468 0.09 27.91 17.24
C SER A 468 0.35 27.33 18.63
N GLU A 469 1.62 27.28 19.07
CA GLU A 469 1.98 26.79 20.41
C GLU A 469 1.50 27.75 21.51
N ASN A 470 1.62 29.06 21.30
CA ASN A 470 1.11 30.06 22.24
C ASN A 470 -0.42 29.98 22.35
N ILE A 471 -1.14 29.82 21.24
CA ILE A 471 -2.59 29.65 21.22
C ILE A 471 -3.00 28.36 21.95
N LYS A 472 -2.34 27.24 21.64
CA LYS A 472 -2.56 25.97 22.31
C LYS A 472 -2.41 26.11 23.82
N LYS A 473 -1.36 26.80 24.28
CA LYS A 473 -1.11 27.05 25.70
C LYS A 473 -2.25 27.85 26.33
N LEU A 474 -2.66 28.97 25.73
CA LEU A 474 -3.77 29.80 26.23
C LEU A 474 -5.09 29.01 26.36
N MET A 475 -5.43 28.23 25.33
CA MET A 475 -6.62 27.39 25.31
C MET A 475 -6.55 26.28 26.36
N THR A 476 -5.40 25.62 26.48
CA THR A 476 -5.17 24.55 27.46
C THR A 476 -5.21 25.07 28.89
N ASP A 477 -4.60 26.23 29.16
CA ASP A 477 -4.59 26.85 30.48
C ASP A 477 -6.01 27.29 30.88
N THR A 478 -6.83 27.72 29.91
CA THR A 478 -8.27 27.98 30.15
C THR A 478 -9.01 26.71 30.58
N PHE A 479 -8.74 25.56 29.96
CA PHE A 479 -9.34 24.28 30.38
C PHE A 479 -8.89 23.85 31.79
N LYS A 480 -7.60 24.06 32.12
CA LYS A 480 -7.03 23.73 33.44
C LYS A 480 -7.60 24.59 34.56
N GLU A 481 -7.96 25.83 34.27
CA GLU A 481 -8.60 26.70 35.26
C GLU A 481 -10.01 26.19 35.64
N ILE A 482 -10.72 25.56 34.71
CA ILE A 482 -12.08 25.07 34.92
C ILE A 482 -12.10 23.70 35.58
N SER A 483 -11.14 22.84 35.25
CA SER A 483 -11.08 21.47 35.75
C SER A 483 -9.65 20.98 35.92
N THR A 484 -9.43 20.08 36.87
CA THR A 484 -8.17 19.36 36.98
C THR A 484 -8.00 18.42 35.79
N PRO A 485 -6.94 18.57 34.97
CA PRO A 485 -6.70 17.66 33.86
C PRO A 485 -6.39 16.25 34.38
N PRO A 486 -6.78 15.19 33.64
CA PRO A 486 -6.21 13.87 33.88
C PRO A 486 -4.69 13.91 33.60
N ASN A 487 -3.97 12.88 34.02
CA ASN A 487 -2.56 12.74 33.62
C ASN A 487 -2.47 12.71 32.08
N LEU A 488 -1.93 13.78 31.49
CA LEU A 488 -1.88 13.96 30.04
C LEU A 488 -1.02 12.90 29.33
N ASN A 489 -0.07 12.29 30.04
CA ASN A 489 0.72 11.16 29.54
C ASN A 489 -0.11 9.86 29.44
N ASN A 490 -1.28 9.83 30.09
CA ASN A 490 -2.19 8.69 30.09
C ASN A 490 -3.30 8.79 29.04
N LEU A 491 -3.23 9.75 28.10
CA LEU A 491 -4.19 9.85 27.01
C LEU A 491 -3.86 8.82 25.91
N LEU A 492 -4.87 8.06 25.48
CA LEU A 492 -4.81 7.01 24.47
C LEU A 492 -4.55 7.59 23.08
N MET A 493 -5.36 8.54 22.61
CA MET A 493 -5.30 8.99 21.22
C MET A 493 -3.98 9.70 20.93
N ARG A 494 -3.46 10.43 21.92
CA ARG A 494 -2.11 11.01 21.88
C ARG A 494 -1.03 9.95 21.81
N SER A 495 -1.14 8.90 22.62
CA SER A 495 -0.17 7.82 22.63
C SER A 495 -0.16 7.04 21.31
N LEU A 496 -1.33 6.78 20.73
CA LEU A 496 -1.46 6.13 19.42
C LEU A 496 -0.90 7.02 18.30
N TYR A 497 -1.21 8.32 18.31
CA TYR A 497 -0.65 9.29 17.37
C TYR A 497 0.88 9.32 17.41
N GLN A 498 1.46 9.40 18.61
CA GLN A 498 2.91 9.42 18.82
C GLN A 498 3.58 8.11 18.39
N TRP A 499 2.96 6.98 18.71
CA TRP A 499 3.47 5.68 18.27
C TRP A 499 3.52 5.58 16.74
N GLY A 500 2.48 6.06 16.04
CA GLY A 500 2.48 6.07 14.57
C GLY A 500 3.60 6.94 13.99
N LEU A 501 3.92 8.08 14.61
CA LEU A 501 5.07 8.91 14.22
C LEU A 501 6.39 8.18 14.46
N GLN A 502 6.58 7.58 15.64
CA GLN A 502 7.80 6.84 15.97
C GLN A 502 8.00 5.66 15.02
N TYR A 503 6.95 4.91 14.73
CA TYR A 503 6.98 3.83 13.75
C TYR A 503 7.42 4.34 12.37
N LEU A 504 6.91 5.49 11.93
CA LEU A 504 7.32 6.15 10.69
C LEU A 504 8.72 6.76 10.76
N GLU A 505 9.37 6.87 11.91
CA GLU A 505 10.78 7.25 12.00
C GLU A 505 11.65 6.01 11.88
N ASP A 506 11.31 4.97 12.63
CA ASP A 506 12.13 3.75 12.78
C ASP A 506 12.01 2.77 11.60
N ALA A 507 10.89 2.76 10.88
CA ALA A 507 10.64 1.80 9.80
C ALA A 507 11.50 2.09 8.55
N ASN A 508 12.71 1.51 8.49
CA ASN A 508 13.58 1.53 7.30
C ASN A 508 13.13 0.51 6.23
#